data_AF-A0A3C1Q9A7-F1
#
_entry.id   AF-A0A3C1Q9A7-F1
#
_cell.length_a   1.000
_cell.length_b   1.000
_cell.length_c   1.000
_cell.angle_alpha   90.00
_cell.angle_beta   90.00
_cell.angle_gamma   90.00
#
_symmetry.space_group_name_H-M   'P 1'
#
loop_
_entity.id
_entity.type
_entity.pdbx_description
1 polymer ?
#
loop_
_entity_poly.entity_id
_entity_poly.type
_entity_poly.pdbx_seq_one_letter_code
_entity_poly.pdbx_strand_id
1 'polypeptide(L)'
;MAVLRGCLALGFDRSFGAKWRPCQALEHLSECELGVGGGRCLTDLAVEANELVQRASRAEVPGVSSQVEETDFGSVTRVRIQTEQAARSLGKAVGNYVTIDAPDLPLRDKGLQEEVSQGLAHELISMIRANLNNMDFWAIPDFTTLVCGLGNWNATPDAVGPMVAGEVLVTRHVYSLTPPEKRGGLKSVAAFSPGVLGLTGVETAEIIAGVVARVRPHLIIVVDALAARSISRLGTTIQLSDTGIQPGSGVGNRRFGINRETMGVPVIAVGVPTVVHALTIVGDALDIVGRGQQPGIQSHQMAGPMAELGLGQPSLPPAVAQMLQPYFGTLIVTPKEVDVLVKELSHVLAGGINYALHPAIDEDEIYLYLQ
;
A
#
# COMPACT_ATOMS: atom_id res chain seq x y z
N MET A 1 39.79 -4.06 -32.88
CA MET A 1 39.02 -5.18 -32.31
C MET A 1 38.82 -4.95 -30.81
N ALA A 2 38.12 -3.87 -30.45
CA ALA A 2 37.91 -3.45 -29.06
C ALA A 2 36.75 -2.44 -28.98
N VAL A 3 35.50 -2.92 -29.05
CA VAL A 3 34.30 -2.24 -28.53
C VAL A 3 33.28 -3.35 -28.31
N LEU A 4 32.95 -3.67 -27.05
CA LEU A 4 31.73 -4.34 -26.54
C LEU A 4 31.99 -4.94 -25.15
N ARG A 5 32.22 -4.08 -24.17
CA ARG A 5 31.97 -4.38 -22.74
C ARG A 5 31.36 -3.13 -22.11
N GLY A 6 30.07 -2.97 -22.34
CA GLY A 6 29.28 -1.85 -21.83
C GLY A 6 27.82 -2.28 -21.77
N CYS A 7 27.50 -3.14 -20.81
CA CYS A 7 26.11 -3.45 -20.45
C CYS A 7 26.05 -3.63 -18.93
N LEU A 8 25.34 -2.70 -18.29
CA LEU A 8 24.54 -2.88 -17.09
C LEU A 8 25.21 -3.63 -15.93
N ALA A 9 26.11 -2.94 -15.23
CA ALA A 9 26.31 -3.19 -13.81
C ALA A 9 25.64 -2.03 -13.07
N LEU A 10 24.58 -2.30 -12.30
CA LEU A 10 24.10 -1.41 -11.23
C LEU A 10 25.23 -1.28 -10.21
N GLY A 11 26.16 -0.36 -10.47
CA GLY A 11 27.36 -0.15 -9.67
C GLY A 11 27.02 0.58 -8.37
N PHE A 12 26.44 -0.14 -7.42
CA PHE A 12 26.48 0.29 -6.02
C PHE A 12 27.80 -0.17 -5.44
N ASP A 13 28.68 0.78 -5.08
CA ASP A 13 29.89 0.48 -4.31
C ASP A 13 29.48 -0.05 -2.93
N ARG A 14 29.68 -1.37 -2.73
CA ARG A 14 29.29 -2.10 -1.52
C ARG A 14 30.37 -2.09 -0.44
N SER A 15 31.46 -1.35 -0.62
CA SER A 15 32.53 -1.24 0.39
C SER A 15 32.07 -0.49 1.64
N PHE A 16 32.49 -0.96 2.81
CA PHE A 16 32.26 -0.30 4.10
C PHE A 16 33.10 0.99 4.14
N GLY A 17 32.45 2.15 4.27
CA GLY A 17 33.11 3.46 4.22
C GLY A 17 32.96 4.23 2.89
N ALA A 18 32.39 3.64 1.85
CA ALA A 18 31.92 4.41 0.70
C ALA A 18 30.77 5.35 1.13
N LYS A 19 30.84 6.62 0.72
CA LYS A 19 29.83 7.66 1.02
C LYS A 19 28.49 7.30 0.38
N TRP A 20 27.71 6.43 1.02
CA TRP A 20 26.27 6.38 0.78
C TRP A 20 25.72 7.71 1.28
N ARG A 21 25.19 8.52 0.36
CA ARG A 21 24.47 9.74 0.71
C ARG A 21 22.99 9.47 0.47
N PRO A 22 22.13 9.68 1.47
CA PRO A 22 20.71 9.81 1.19
C PRO A 22 20.49 10.92 0.16
N CYS A 23 19.38 10.86 -0.58
CA CYS A 23 19.00 11.92 -1.52
C CYS A 23 18.98 13.29 -0.81
N GLN A 24 19.33 14.39 -1.50
CA GLN A 24 19.26 15.76 -0.97
C GLN A 24 17.87 16.12 -0.42
N ALA A 25 16.82 15.41 -0.86
CA ALA A 25 15.46 15.56 -0.34
C ALA A 25 15.33 15.21 1.16
N LEU A 26 16.24 14.41 1.72
CA LEU A 26 16.30 14.10 3.16
C LEU A 26 17.06 15.17 3.98
N GLU A 27 17.72 16.14 3.34
CA GLU A 27 18.47 17.21 4.05
C GLU A 27 17.55 18.36 4.52
N HIS A 28 16.29 18.42 4.08
CA HIS A 28 15.32 19.48 4.37
C HIS A 28 14.03 18.97 5.06
N LEU A 29 14.17 18.01 5.98
CA LEU A 29 13.04 17.35 6.66
C LEU A 29 12.25 18.25 7.63
N SER A 30 12.76 19.43 7.97
CA SER A 30 12.22 20.29 9.03
C SER A 30 11.18 21.33 8.58
N GLU A 31 10.83 21.40 7.29
CA GLU A 31 9.85 22.37 6.77
C GLU A 31 8.72 21.68 6.02
N CYS A 32 7.74 21.14 6.74
CA CYS A 32 6.43 20.83 6.16
C CYS A 32 5.40 21.80 6.72
N GLU A 33 5.05 22.80 5.91
CA GLU A 33 3.88 23.65 6.13
C GLU A 33 2.62 22.78 6.18
N LEU A 34 1.89 22.87 7.29
CA LEU A 34 0.53 22.35 7.44
C LEU A 34 -0.41 23.12 6.50
N GLY A 35 -0.37 22.75 5.22
CA GLY A 35 -1.29 23.25 4.20
C GLY A 35 -2.68 22.68 4.44
N VAL A 36 -3.50 23.39 5.22
CA VAL A 36 -4.96 23.21 5.24
C VAL A 36 -5.48 23.67 3.88
N GLY A 37 -5.52 22.74 2.92
CA GLY A 37 -5.84 23.03 1.53
C GLY A 37 -6.78 22.00 0.92
N GLY A 38 -8.08 22.35 0.89
CA GLY A 38 -9.08 21.92 -0.08
C GLY A 38 -9.51 20.45 -0.03
N GLY A 39 -10.82 20.21 0.04
CA GLY A 39 -11.43 18.88 0.02
C GLY A 39 -10.86 18.00 -1.10
N ARG A 40 -10.02 17.04 -0.71
CA ARG A 40 -9.44 16.00 -1.56
C ARG A 40 -9.93 14.65 -1.07
N CYS A 41 -10.13 13.74 -2.02
CA CYS A 41 -10.62 12.39 -1.80
C CYS A 41 -9.75 11.64 -0.77
N LEU A 42 -10.33 11.27 0.38
CA LEU A 42 -9.67 10.54 1.47
C LEU A 42 -9.66 9.03 1.17
N THR A 43 -8.87 8.59 0.19
CA THR A 43 -8.66 7.15 -0.08
C THR A 43 -7.22 6.84 -0.42
N ASP A 44 -6.70 5.78 0.17
CA ASP A 44 -5.40 5.23 -0.19
C ASP A 44 -5.46 4.25 -1.37
N LEU A 45 -6.66 3.82 -1.79
CA LEU A 45 -6.83 2.87 -2.88
C LEU A 45 -6.83 3.54 -4.26
N ALA A 46 -6.03 3.03 -5.19
CA ALA A 46 -5.91 3.51 -6.57
C ALA A 46 -7.18 3.20 -7.39
N VAL A 47 -7.80 2.03 -7.16
CA VAL A 47 -9.06 1.65 -7.81
C VAL A 47 -10.18 2.61 -7.41
N GLU A 48 -10.33 2.93 -6.13
CA GLU A 48 -11.36 3.89 -5.68
C GLU A 48 -11.12 5.30 -6.23
N ALA A 49 -9.86 5.75 -6.29
CA ALA A 49 -9.52 7.03 -6.90
C ALA A 49 -9.93 7.08 -8.39
N ASN A 50 -9.69 5.99 -9.12
CA ASN A 50 -10.06 5.87 -10.53
C ASN A 50 -11.59 5.83 -10.71
N GLU A 51 -12.30 5.00 -9.94
CA GLU A 51 -13.77 4.94 -9.97
C GLU A 51 -14.40 6.31 -9.71
N LEU A 52 -13.85 7.10 -8.79
CA LEU A 52 -14.37 8.43 -8.46
C LEU A 52 -14.20 9.41 -9.61
N VAL A 53 -13.02 9.46 -10.23
CA VAL A 53 -12.76 10.34 -11.37
C VAL A 53 -13.63 9.93 -12.57
N GLN A 54 -13.80 8.63 -12.82
CA GLN A 54 -14.68 8.14 -13.88
C GLN A 54 -16.14 8.52 -13.64
N ARG A 55 -16.66 8.40 -12.40
CA ARG A 55 -18.03 8.81 -12.04
C ARG A 55 -18.25 10.31 -12.25
N ALA A 56 -17.26 11.14 -11.92
CA ALA A 56 -17.34 12.59 -12.09
C ALA A 56 -17.23 13.04 -13.56
N SER A 57 -16.39 12.35 -14.35
CA SER A 57 -16.01 12.78 -15.70
C SER A 57 -16.82 12.12 -16.82
N ARG A 58 -17.55 11.02 -16.53
CA ARG A 58 -18.27 10.16 -17.50
C ARG A 58 -17.41 9.68 -18.69
N ALA A 59 -16.09 9.71 -18.54
CA ALA A 59 -15.13 9.34 -19.57
C ALA A 59 -13.94 8.60 -18.94
N GLU A 60 -13.29 7.74 -19.72
CA GLU A 60 -12.02 7.13 -19.33
C GLU A 60 -10.94 8.19 -19.12
N VAL A 61 -10.11 8.00 -18.11
CA VAL A 61 -9.01 8.93 -17.79
C VAL A 61 -7.85 8.67 -18.75
N PRO A 62 -7.47 9.61 -19.63
CA PRO A 62 -6.36 9.39 -20.55
C PRO A 62 -5.04 9.15 -19.80
N GLY A 63 -4.32 8.08 -20.18
CA GLY A 63 -3.05 7.71 -19.54
C GLY A 63 -3.21 6.76 -18.34
N VAL A 64 -4.41 6.20 -18.14
CA VAL A 64 -4.67 5.09 -17.20
C VAL A 64 -5.08 3.87 -18.01
N SER A 65 -4.45 2.74 -17.74
CA SER A 65 -4.88 1.43 -18.26
C SER A 65 -5.27 0.53 -17.11
N SER A 66 -6.34 -0.27 -17.29
CA SER A 66 -6.89 -1.14 -16.26
C SER A 66 -7.17 -2.51 -16.87
N GLN A 67 -6.82 -3.56 -16.15
CA GLN A 67 -7.14 -4.95 -16.47
C GLN A 67 -7.73 -5.62 -15.24
N VAL A 68 -8.80 -6.38 -15.41
CA VAL A 68 -9.42 -7.17 -14.34
C VAL A 68 -9.29 -8.65 -14.69
N GLU A 69 -8.92 -9.44 -13.71
CA GLU A 69 -8.86 -10.90 -13.77
C GLU A 69 -9.74 -11.47 -12.67
N GLU A 70 -10.66 -12.37 -13.02
CA GLU A 70 -11.49 -13.11 -12.07
C GLU A 70 -10.70 -14.33 -11.57
N THR A 71 -10.83 -14.62 -10.29
CA THR A 71 -10.13 -15.69 -9.57
C THR A 71 -11.11 -16.44 -8.68
N ASP A 72 -10.72 -17.60 -8.16
CA ASP A 72 -11.60 -18.38 -7.29
C ASP A 72 -11.92 -17.67 -5.95
N PHE A 73 -10.96 -16.86 -5.45
CA PHE A 73 -11.14 -16.08 -4.22
C PHE A 73 -11.82 -14.71 -4.42
N GLY A 74 -12.06 -14.28 -5.67
CA GLY A 74 -12.58 -12.94 -5.99
C GLY A 74 -11.98 -12.38 -7.29
N SER A 75 -11.35 -11.20 -7.26
CA SER A 75 -10.74 -10.61 -8.46
C SER A 75 -9.41 -9.89 -8.20
N VAL A 76 -8.63 -9.75 -9.27
CA VAL A 76 -7.37 -9.00 -9.29
C VAL A 76 -7.47 -7.91 -10.35
N THR A 77 -7.44 -6.66 -9.90
CA THR A 77 -7.45 -5.48 -10.77
C THR A 77 -6.06 -4.88 -10.85
N ARG A 78 -5.51 -4.76 -12.07
CA ARG A 78 -4.20 -4.17 -12.34
C ARG A 78 -4.39 -2.84 -13.04
N VAL A 79 -3.94 -1.76 -12.40
CA VAL A 79 -4.02 -0.39 -12.91
C VAL A 79 -2.62 0.15 -13.15
N ARG A 80 -2.37 0.65 -14.36
CA ARG A 80 -1.13 1.35 -14.69
C ARG A 80 -1.41 2.82 -15.01
N ILE A 81 -0.81 3.70 -14.22
CA ILE A 81 -0.82 5.16 -14.41
C ILE A 81 0.44 5.53 -15.18
N GLN A 82 0.29 6.08 -16.40
CA GLN A 82 1.40 6.31 -17.33
C GLN A 82 1.80 7.77 -17.47
N THR A 83 0.92 8.71 -17.10
CA THR A 83 1.14 10.15 -17.32
C THR A 83 1.02 10.94 -16.03
N GLU A 84 1.79 12.03 -15.94
CA GLU A 84 1.74 12.95 -14.79
C GLU A 84 0.40 13.70 -14.69
N GLN A 85 -0.31 13.82 -15.82
CA GLN A 85 -1.66 14.36 -15.83
C GLN A 85 -2.64 13.39 -15.16
N ALA A 86 -2.60 12.11 -15.52
CA ALA A 86 -3.41 11.07 -14.87
C ALA A 86 -3.08 10.96 -13.37
N ALA A 87 -1.80 10.97 -13.03
CA ALA A 87 -1.32 10.97 -11.65
C ALA A 87 -1.94 12.11 -10.82
N ARG A 88 -1.90 13.34 -11.34
CA ARG A 88 -2.49 14.52 -10.69
C ARG A 88 -4.02 14.45 -10.59
N SER A 89 -4.69 13.96 -11.63
CA SER A 89 -6.14 13.78 -11.63
C SER A 89 -6.60 12.73 -10.62
N LEU A 90 -5.84 11.64 -10.46
CA LEU A 90 -6.13 10.56 -9.53
C LEU A 90 -5.63 10.84 -8.11
N GLY A 91 -4.71 11.79 -7.93
CA GLY A 91 -4.02 11.99 -6.65
C GLY A 91 -3.11 10.81 -6.27
N LYS A 92 -2.56 10.11 -7.26
CA LYS A 92 -1.69 8.94 -7.12
C LYS A 92 -0.43 9.14 -7.97
N ALA A 93 0.68 8.50 -7.61
CA ALA A 93 1.92 8.60 -8.38
C ALA A 93 1.85 7.78 -9.68
N VAL A 94 2.66 8.14 -10.68
CA VAL A 94 2.85 7.33 -11.90
C VAL A 94 3.49 6.00 -11.51
N GLY A 95 2.92 4.89 -11.97
CA GLY A 95 3.37 3.55 -11.62
C GLY A 95 2.32 2.48 -11.82
N ASN A 96 2.61 1.30 -11.28
CA ASN A 96 1.75 0.12 -11.34
C ASN A 96 1.11 -0.13 -9.99
N TYR A 97 -0.19 -0.41 -10.01
CA TYR A 97 -1.01 -0.71 -8.86
C TYR A 97 -1.74 -2.02 -9.12
N VAL A 98 -1.79 -2.87 -8.11
CA VAL A 98 -2.57 -4.11 -8.15
C VAL A 98 -3.50 -4.10 -6.96
N THR A 99 -4.75 -4.49 -7.16
CA THR A 99 -5.77 -4.59 -6.12
C THR A 99 -6.35 -5.98 -6.18
N ILE A 100 -6.16 -6.73 -5.10
CA ILE A 100 -6.74 -8.05 -4.88
C ILE A 100 -7.99 -7.81 -4.04
N ASP A 101 -9.16 -8.14 -4.58
CA ASP A 101 -10.44 -8.07 -3.90
C ASP A 101 -10.92 -9.51 -3.61
N ALA A 102 -10.93 -9.87 -2.32
CA ALA A 102 -11.38 -11.16 -1.79
C ALA A 102 -12.52 -10.93 -0.78
N PRO A 103 -13.80 -10.88 -1.22
CA PRO A 103 -14.94 -10.51 -0.38
C PRO A 103 -15.14 -11.40 0.84
N ASP A 104 -14.79 -12.68 0.72
CA ASP A 104 -14.99 -13.69 1.76
C ASP A 104 -13.78 -13.83 2.70
N LEU A 105 -12.69 -13.07 2.49
CA LEU A 105 -11.50 -13.11 3.32
C LEU A 105 -11.77 -12.90 4.83
N PRO A 106 -12.70 -11.98 5.23
CA PRO A 106 -13.08 -11.81 6.63
C PRO A 106 -13.79 -13.02 7.26
N LEU A 107 -14.23 -14.01 6.47
CA LEU A 107 -14.86 -15.23 6.98
C LEU A 107 -13.84 -16.21 7.58
N ARG A 108 -12.54 -15.97 7.38
CA ARG A 108 -11.44 -16.72 8.00
C ARG A 108 -11.41 -18.19 7.59
N ASP A 109 -11.78 -18.47 6.35
CA ASP A 109 -11.55 -19.77 5.74
C ASP A 109 -10.06 -19.95 5.43
N LYS A 110 -9.45 -21.02 5.95
CA LYS A 110 -8.01 -21.25 5.81
C LYS A 110 -7.59 -21.52 4.37
N GLY A 111 -8.43 -22.23 3.60
CA GLY A 111 -8.14 -22.50 2.19
C GLY A 111 -8.15 -21.20 1.39
N LEU A 112 -9.17 -20.37 1.62
CA LEU A 112 -9.26 -19.05 1.00
C LEU A 112 -8.06 -18.14 1.37
N GLN A 113 -7.64 -18.14 2.64
CA GLN A 113 -6.46 -17.36 3.09
C GLN A 113 -5.19 -17.79 2.36
N GLU A 114 -5.03 -19.10 2.12
CA GLU A 114 -3.93 -19.66 1.36
C GLU A 114 -3.97 -19.28 -0.12
N GLU A 115 -5.14 -19.42 -0.76
CA GLU A 115 -5.34 -18.99 -2.14
C GLU A 115 -5.05 -17.49 -2.32
N VAL A 116 -5.52 -16.64 -1.41
CA VAL A 116 -5.25 -15.21 -1.43
C VAL A 116 -3.77 -14.92 -1.20
N SER A 117 -3.09 -15.66 -0.32
CA SER A 117 -1.65 -15.53 -0.07
C SER A 117 -0.84 -15.89 -1.32
N GLN A 118 -1.21 -16.97 -2.03
CA GLN A 118 -0.59 -17.36 -3.30
C GLN A 118 -0.85 -16.33 -4.40
N GLY A 119 -2.08 -15.80 -4.49
CA GLY A 119 -2.43 -14.70 -5.40
C GLY A 119 -1.60 -13.45 -5.13
N LEU A 120 -1.44 -13.08 -3.86
CA LEU A 120 -0.57 -11.99 -3.44
C LEU A 120 0.89 -12.24 -3.84
N ALA A 121 1.39 -13.46 -3.62
CA ALA A 121 2.75 -13.84 -3.99
C ALA A 121 2.97 -13.69 -5.51
N HIS A 122 2.03 -14.16 -6.32
CA HIS A 122 2.09 -14.06 -7.78
C HIS A 122 2.23 -12.61 -8.24
N GLU A 123 1.38 -11.72 -7.74
CA GLU A 123 1.40 -10.30 -8.09
C GLU A 123 2.67 -9.61 -7.59
N LEU A 124 3.12 -9.95 -6.38
CA LEU A 124 4.36 -9.42 -5.82
C LEU A 124 5.57 -9.84 -6.65
N ILE A 125 5.68 -11.11 -7.05
CA ILE A 125 6.75 -11.61 -7.94
C ILE A 125 6.76 -10.86 -9.27
N SER A 126 5.58 -10.70 -9.89
CA SER A 126 5.42 -9.97 -11.15
C SER A 126 5.91 -8.52 -11.02
N MET A 127 5.51 -7.83 -9.94
CA MET A 127 5.90 -6.45 -9.67
C MET A 127 7.41 -6.31 -9.37
N ILE A 128 8.00 -7.25 -8.64
CA ILE A 128 9.46 -7.30 -8.39
C ILE A 128 10.21 -7.44 -9.70
N ARG A 129 9.82 -8.40 -10.55
CA ARG A 129 10.45 -8.63 -11.86
C ARG A 129 10.36 -7.40 -12.74
N ALA A 130 9.19 -6.77 -12.83
CA ALA A 130 9.00 -5.54 -13.61
C ALA A 130 9.96 -4.42 -13.15
N ASN A 131 10.17 -4.28 -11.83
CA ASN A 131 11.06 -3.27 -11.23
C ASN A 131 12.55 -3.57 -11.39
N LEU A 132 12.89 -4.82 -11.73
CA LEU A 132 14.25 -5.31 -11.94
C LEU A 132 14.51 -5.67 -13.42
N ASN A 133 13.86 -4.98 -14.36
CA ASN A 133 14.03 -5.20 -15.81
C ASN A 133 13.76 -6.65 -16.25
N ASN A 134 12.74 -7.27 -15.68
CA ASN A 134 12.36 -8.68 -15.89
C ASN A 134 13.45 -9.69 -15.54
N MET A 135 14.41 -9.31 -14.70
CA MET A 135 15.39 -10.24 -14.16
C MET A 135 14.73 -11.17 -13.16
N ASP A 136 15.14 -12.43 -13.19
CA ASP A 136 14.75 -13.38 -12.16
C ASP A 136 15.57 -13.12 -10.89
N PHE A 137 14.96 -12.43 -9.93
CA PHE A 137 15.63 -12.07 -8.67
C PHE A 137 16.02 -13.30 -7.85
N TRP A 138 15.38 -14.45 -8.10
CA TRP A 138 15.79 -15.72 -7.51
C TRP A 138 17.12 -16.26 -8.05
N ALA A 139 17.54 -15.85 -9.24
CA ALA A 139 18.86 -16.20 -9.77
C ALA A 139 19.97 -15.29 -9.21
N ILE A 140 19.64 -14.11 -8.66
CA ILE A 140 20.62 -13.15 -8.15
C ILE A 140 21.18 -13.66 -6.80
N PRO A 141 22.49 -13.92 -6.69
CA PRO A 141 23.13 -14.28 -5.43
C PRO A 141 23.04 -13.12 -4.43
N ASP A 142 22.83 -13.45 -3.16
CA ASP A 142 22.75 -12.50 -2.05
C ASP A 142 21.71 -11.37 -2.24
N PHE A 143 20.69 -11.61 -3.09
CA PHE A 143 19.54 -10.72 -3.22
C PHE A 143 18.88 -10.56 -1.84
N THR A 144 18.98 -9.34 -1.32
CA THR A 144 18.54 -9.01 0.03
C THR A 144 17.31 -8.13 -0.03
N THR A 145 16.21 -8.62 0.53
CA THR A 145 14.95 -7.87 0.67
C THR A 145 14.84 -7.34 2.10
N LEU A 146 14.50 -6.06 2.24
CA LEU A 146 14.16 -5.44 3.51
C LEU A 146 12.65 -5.25 3.59
N VAL A 147 11.99 -5.94 4.51
CA VAL A 147 10.55 -5.79 4.78
C VAL A 147 10.36 -4.81 5.94
N CYS A 148 9.60 -3.75 5.72
CA CYS A 148 9.34 -2.71 6.72
C CYS A 148 7.86 -2.71 7.07
N GLY A 149 7.52 -3.11 8.30
CA GLY A 149 6.17 -3.06 8.83
C GLY A 149 5.83 -1.69 9.39
N LEU A 150 5.08 -0.87 8.64
CA LEU A 150 4.68 0.47 9.03
C LEU A 150 3.43 0.46 9.90
N GLY A 151 3.37 1.40 10.83
CA GLY A 151 2.22 1.59 11.70
C GLY A 151 2.57 1.63 13.18
N ASN A 152 1.57 1.91 13.99
CA ASN A 152 1.64 1.98 15.43
C ASN A 152 1.05 0.71 16.05
N TRP A 153 1.89 -0.15 16.61
CA TRP A 153 1.46 -1.36 17.32
C TRP A 153 0.53 -1.12 18.51
N ASN A 154 0.47 0.11 19.06
CA ASN A 154 -0.47 0.46 20.13
C ASN A 154 -1.88 0.81 19.60
N ALA A 155 -2.05 1.01 18.30
CA ALA A 155 -3.33 1.27 17.67
C ALA A 155 -3.71 0.05 16.83
N THR A 156 -4.63 -0.78 17.33
CA THR A 156 -5.02 -2.06 16.72
C THR A 156 -5.25 -2.01 15.20
N PRO A 157 -6.06 -1.09 14.64
CA PRO A 157 -6.26 -1.02 13.18
C PRO A 157 -4.98 -0.68 12.38
N ASP A 158 -3.99 -0.07 13.03
CA ASP A 158 -2.72 0.36 12.44
C ASP A 158 -1.58 -0.65 12.70
N ALA A 159 -1.88 -1.79 13.34
CA ALA A 159 -0.87 -2.77 13.76
C ALA A 159 -0.53 -3.82 12.69
N VAL A 160 -1.20 -3.81 11.52
CA VAL A 160 -0.97 -4.80 10.45
C VAL A 160 0.49 -4.86 10.04
N GLY A 161 1.12 -3.72 9.72
CA GLY A 161 2.52 -3.69 9.30
C GLY A 161 3.46 -4.29 10.36
N PRO A 162 3.43 -3.83 11.63
CA PRO A 162 4.19 -4.44 12.71
C PRO A 162 3.99 -5.96 12.85
N MET A 163 2.75 -6.45 12.73
CA MET A 163 2.45 -7.88 12.83
C MET A 163 3.03 -8.67 11.66
N VAL A 164 2.86 -8.18 10.42
CA VAL A 164 3.46 -8.80 9.23
C VAL A 164 4.97 -8.86 9.35
N ALA A 165 5.63 -7.79 9.80
CA ALA A 165 7.08 -7.80 9.99
C ALA A 165 7.55 -8.81 11.05
N GLY A 166 6.70 -9.18 12.02
CA GLY A 166 6.97 -10.21 13.02
C GLY A 166 6.79 -11.64 12.50
N GLU A 167 6.05 -11.82 11.40
CA GLU A 167 5.65 -13.12 10.84
C GLU A 167 6.42 -13.48 9.56
N VAL A 168 7.01 -12.49 8.88
CA VAL A 168 7.89 -12.75 7.73
C VAL A 168 9.11 -13.57 8.17
N LEU A 169 9.45 -14.58 7.37
CA LEU A 169 10.57 -15.46 7.63
C LEU A 169 11.90 -14.70 7.46
N VAL A 170 12.48 -14.27 8.58
CA VAL A 170 13.75 -13.54 8.60
C VAL A 170 14.92 -14.51 8.47
N THR A 171 15.71 -14.36 7.42
CA THR A 171 16.81 -15.29 7.08
C THR A 171 18.17 -14.60 6.92
N ARG A 172 18.23 -13.26 6.82
CA ARG A 172 19.48 -12.53 6.55
C ARG A 172 20.61 -12.87 7.53
N HIS A 173 20.27 -13.14 8.80
CA HIS A 173 21.23 -13.44 9.86
C HIS A 173 21.86 -14.84 9.73
N VAL A 174 21.13 -15.82 9.18
CA VAL A 174 21.65 -17.18 8.90
C VAL A 174 22.18 -17.34 7.48
N TYR A 175 21.76 -16.47 6.56
CA TYR A 175 22.08 -16.59 5.13
C TYR A 175 23.59 -16.55 4.84
N SER A 176 24.33 -15.66 5.51
CA SER A 176 25.78 -15.56 5.37
C SER A 176 26.54 -16.73 6.00
N LEU A 177 25.94 -17.40 6.99
CA LEU A 177 26.52 -18.55 7.70
C LEU A 177 26.19 -19.89 7.03
N THR A 178 25.15 -19.92 6.19
CA THR A 178 24.68 -21.12 5.50
C THR A 178 25.44 -21.28 4.17
N PRO A 179 26.15 -22.39 3.96
CA PRO A 179 26.83 -22.68 2.69
C PRO A 179 25.85 -22.61 1.52
N PRO A 180 26.25 -22.07 0.35
CA PRO A 180 25.34 -21.90 -0.80
C PRO A 180 24.55 -23.16 -1.18
N GLU A 181 25.19 -24.32 -1.11
CA GLU A 181 24.61 -25.64 -1.41
C GLU A 181 23.48 -26.05 -0.46
N LYS A 182 23.46 -25.51 0.77
CA LYS A 182 22.45 -25.79 1.80
C LYS A 182 21.41 -24.68 1.95
N ARG A 183 21.51 -23.63 1.14
CA ARG A 183 20.54 -22.51 1.19
C ARG A 183 19.17 -22.92 0.69
N GLY A 184 19.03 -24.01 -0.07
CA GLY A 184 17.73 -24.61 -0.40
C GLY A 184 16.70 -23.62 -0.94
N GLY A 185 17.12 -22.67 -1.79
CA GLY A 185 16.24 -21.62 -2.34
C GLY A 185 15.81 -20.51 -1.38
N LEU A 186 16.27 -20.51 -0.12
CA LEU A 186 16.10 -19.38 0.79
C LEU A 186 16.72 -18.11 0.21
N LYS A 187 16.04 -16.98 0.36
CA LYS A 187 16.57 -15.65 0.07
C LYS A 187 16.96 -14.92 1.34
N SER A 188 17.82 -13.91 1.21
CA SER A 188 18.25 -13.07 2.32
C SER A 188 17.14 -12.06 2.61
N VAL A 189 16.41 -12.25 3.71
CA VAL A 189 15.31 -11.38 4.11
C VAL A 189 15.59 -10.82 5.48
N ALA A 190 15.47 -9.51 5.62
CA ALA A 190 15.44 -8.82 6.91
C ALA A 190 14.08 -8.14 7.05
N ALA A 191 13.51 -8.18 8.25
CA ALA A 191 12.26 -7.48 8.55
C ALA A 191 12.41 -6.66 9.82
N PHE A 192 11.76 -5.51 9.89
CA PHE A 192 11.62 -4.74 11.13
C PHE A 192 10.42 -3.78 11.07
N SER A 193 9.97 -3.33 12.24
CA SER A 193 9.01 -2.23 12.35
C SER A 193 9.71 -0.99 12.95
N PRO A 194 9.76 0.14 12.22
CA PRO A 194 10.40 1.36 12.70
C PRO A 194 9.60 2.08 13.80
N GLY A 195 8.30 1.79 13.94
CA GLY A 195 7.37 2.57 14.73
C GLY A 195 7.01 3.92 14.09
N VAL A 196 6.34 4.76 14.87
CA VAL A 196 5.84 6.08 14.45
C VAL A 196 6.53 7.20 15.22
N LEU A 197 6.57 8.41 14.63
CA LEU A 197 7.20 9.60 15.21
C LEU A 197 6.84 9.83 16.68
N GLY A 198 5.57 9.67 17.04
CA GLY A 198 5.09 9.89 18.42
C GLY A 198 5.66 8.92 19.46
N LEU A 199 6.24 7.79 19.03
CA LEU A 199 6.87 6.80 19.89
C LEU A 199 8.40 6.93 19.90
N THR A 200 8.99 7.25 18.74
CA THR A 200 10.45 7.20 18.54
C THR A 200 11.13 8.56 18.60
N GLY A 201 10.40 9.65 18.32
CA GLY A 201 10.96 10.99 18.11
C GLY A 201 11.74 11.15 16.80
N VAL A 202 11.72 10.15 15.92
CA VAL A 202 12.41 10.14 14.62
C VAL A 202 11.41 9.76 13.54
N GLU A 203 11.45 10.41 12.38
CA GLU A 203 10.50 10.08 11.32
C GLU A 203 10.72 8.66 10.79
N THR A 204 9.62 7.97 10.50
CA THR A 204 9.65 6.58 10.03
C THR A 204 10.55 6.42 8.79
N ALA A 205 10.50 7.38 7.86
CA ALA A 205 11.34 7.39 6.66
C ALA A 205 12.84 7.55 6.99
N GLU A 206 13.21 8.32 8.01
CA GLU A 206 14.60 8.49 8.45
C GLU A 206 15.17 7.21 9.04
N ILE A 207 14.38 6.52 9.88
CA ILE A 207 14.77 5.23 10.46
C ILE A 207 15.02 4.23 9.33
N ILE A 208 14.11 4.12 8.37
CA ILE A 208 14.26 3.23 7.22
C ILE A 208 15.48 3.60 6.40
N ALA A 209 15.67 4.89 6.06
CA ALA A 209 16.83 5.35 5.31
C ALA A 209 18.15 5.02 6.03
N GLY A 210 18.20 5.18 7.35
CA GLY A 210 19.37 4.80 8.16
C GLY A 210 19.67 3.29 8.10
N VAL A 211 18.63 2.45 8.15
CA VAL A 211 18.78 1.00 8.00
C VAL A 211 19.21 0.65 6.57
N VAL A 212 18.61 1.25 5.55
CA VAL A 212 18.96 1.06 4.14
C VAL A 212 20.41 1.42 3.86
N ALA A 213 20.92 2.52 4.43
CA ALA A 213 22.31 2.93 4.34
C ALA A 213 23.28 1.84 4.78
N ARG A 214 22.90 1.10 5.83
CA ARG A 214 23.74 0.09 6.47
C ARG A 214 23.56 -1.29 5.87
N VAL A 215 22.31 -1.69 5.62
CA VAL A 215 21.93 -3.02 5.13
C VAL A 215 22.17 -3.14 3.63
N ARG A 216 22.01 -2.05 2.87
CA ARG A 216 22.08 -1.99 1.40
C ARG A 216 21.24 -3.09 0.73
N PRO A 217 19.92 -3.14 1.01
CA PRO A 217 19.03 -4.10 0.37
C PRO A 217 18.93 -3.83 -1.14
N HIS A 218 18.48 -4.84 -1.88
CA HIS A 218 18.19 -4.73 -3.31
C HIS A 218 16.74 -4.32 -3.58
N LEU A 219 15.86 -4.56 -2.60
CA LEU A 219 14.43 -4.28 -2.66
C LEU A 219 13.95 -3.95 -1.24
N ILE A 220 13.04 -2.99 -1.15
CA ILE A 220 12.26 -2.75 0.07
C ILE A 220 10.81 -3.15 -0.22
N ILE A 221 10.21 -3.89 0.70
CA ILE A 221 8.76 -4.11 0.74
C ILE A 221 8.24 -3.40 1.98
N VAL A 222 7.38 -2.41 1.80
CA VAL A 222 6.71 -1.73 2.91
C VAL A 222 5.30 -2.28 3.07
N VAL A 223 4.91 -2.58 4.29
CA VAL A 223 3.57 -3.08 4.61
C VAL A 223 2.88 -2.08 5.52
N ASP A 224 1.70 -1.59 5.13
CA ASP A 224 1.00 -0.52 5.86
C ASP A 224 -0.51 -0.78 5.96
N ALA A 225 -1.13 -0.24 7.01
CA ALA A 225 -2.58 -0.17 7.10
C ALA A 225 -3.08 1.01 6.25
N LEU A 226 -4.13 0.80 5.46
CA LEU A 226 -4.70 1.80 4.56
C LEU A 226 -6.07 2.28 5.05
N ALA A 227 -6.48 3.46 4.57
CA ALA A 227 -7.87 3.91 4.70
C ALA A 227 -8.65 3.70 3.38
N ALA A 228 -9.83 3.08 3.48
CA ALA A 228 -10.75 2.92 2.36
C ALA A 228 -11.85 4.00 2.35
N ARG A 229 -12.46 4.17 1.17
CA ARG A 229 -13.70 4.95 0.96
C ARG A 229 -14.93 4.06 0.88
N SER A 230 -14.79 2.75 0.84
CA SER A 230 -15.92 1.82 0.97
C SER A 230 -15.75 0.93 2.19
N ILE A 231 -16.83 0.77 2.95
CA ILE A 231 -16.90 -0.22 4.04
C ILE A 231 -16.67 -1.64 3.49
N SER A 232 -17.14 -1.91 2.27
CA SER A 232 -17.02 -3.23 1.63
C SER A 232 -15.58 -3.64 1.30
N ARG A 233 -14.59 -2.73 1.48
CA ARG A 233 -13.17 -2.98 1.24
C ARG A 233 -12.37 -3.21 2.51
N LEU A 234 -13.01 -3.09 3.68
CA LEU A 234 -12.37 -3.31 4.97
C LEU A 234 -12.04 -4.79 5.14
N GLY A 235 -10.75 -5.12 5.15
CA GLY A 235 -10.26 -6.48 5.35
C GLY A 235 -10.57 -7.48 4.23
N THR A 236 -11.10 -7.00 3.10
CA THR A 236 -11.36 -7.81 1.90
C THR A 236 -10.41 -7.45 0.77
N THR A 237 -9.73 -6.30 0.86
CA THR A 237 -8.93 -5.75 -0.24
C THR A 237 -7.46 -5.67 0.16
N ILE A 238 -6.56 -6.12 -0.71
CA ILE A 238 -5.11 -5.92 -0.58
C ILE A 238 -4.64 -5.10 -1.79
N GLN A 239 -3.87 -4.04 -1.56
CA GLN A 239 -3.30 -3.22 -2.61
C GLN A 239 -1.78 -3.32 -2.64
N LEU A 240 -1.22 -3.54 -3.82
CA LEU A 240 0.20 -3.44 -4.10
C LEU A 240 0.48 -2.21 -4.98
N SER A 241 1.64 -1.56 -4.78
CA SER A 241 2.15 -0.55 -5.70
C SER A 241 3.67 -0.51 -5.74
N ASP A 242 4.25 -0.17 -6.90
CA ASP A 242 5.70 0.04 -7.05
C ASP A 242 6.14 1.50 -6.92
N THR A 243 5.20 2.37 -6.59
CA THR A 243 5.44 3.80 -6.38
C THR A 243 5.95 4.12 -4.98
N GLY A 244 6.05 3.10 -4.11
CA GLY A 244 6.20 3.28 -2.68
C GLY A 244 4.92 3.79 -2.01
N ILE A 245 5.06 4.31 -0.79
CA ILE A 245 3.95 4.78 0.04
C ILE A 245 4.24 6.13 0.68
N GLN A 246 3.19 6.89 0.97
CA GLN A 246 3.25 8.07 1.81
C GLN A 246 2.46 7.81 3.09
N PRO A 247 3.12 7.46 4.21
CA PRO A 247 2.41 7.03 5.42
C PRO A 247 1.44 8.07 5.94
N GLY A 248 0.22 7.64 6.28
CA GLY A 248 -0.83 8.48 6.86
C GLY A 248 -1.64 9.31 5.86
N SER A 249 -1.43 9.17 4.54
CA SER A 249 -2.13 9.96 3.52
C SER A 249 -3.65 9.82 3.59
N GLY A 250 -4.14 8.61 3.82
CA GLY A 250 -5.58 8.32 3.87
C GLY A 250 -6.27 8.92 5.08
N VAL A 251 -5.57 9.10 6.19
CA VAL A 251 -6.09 9.71 7.44
C VAL A 251 -5.78 11.21 7.57
N GLY A 252 -5.28 11.83 6.49
CA GLY A 252 -5.04 13.28 6.42
C GLY A 252 -3.65 13.74 6.89
N ASN A 253 -2.76 12.84 7.28
CA ASN A 253 -1.37 13.15 7.63
C ASN A 253 -0.45 12.94 6.43
N ARG A 254 0.11 14.02 5.86
CA ARG A 254 1.14 13.88 4.81
C ARG A 254 2.52 13.82 5.46
N ARG A 255 3.09 12.61 5.56
CA ARG A 255 4.48 12.41 5.98
C ARG A 255 5.40 12.27 4.78
N PHE A 256 6.70 12.19 5.03
CA PHE A 256 7.69 11.97 3.98
C PHE A 256 7.49 10.59 3.31
N GLY A 257 7.62 10.54 1.99
CA GLY A 257 7.38 9.31 1.21
C GLY A 257 8.49 8.29 1.36
N ILE A 258 8.12 7.00 1.35
CA ILE A 258 9.04 5.86 1.29
C ILE A 258 8.91 5.28 -0.12
N ASN A 259 9.81 5.68 -1.00
CA ASN A 259 9.80 5.32 -2.43
C ASN A 259 11.23 5.20 -2.97
N ARG A 260 11.35 4.91 -4.27
CA ARG A 260 12.67 4.72 -4.91
C ARG A 260 13.51 6.00 -4.82
N GLU A 261 12.90 7.16 -4.96
CA GLU A 261 13.57 8.46 -4.93
C GLU A 261 14.18 8.76 -3.56
N THR A 262 13.49 8.40 -2.48
CA THR A 262 13.92 8.66 -1.10
C THR A 262 14.85 7.58 -0.57
N MET A 263 14.65 6.32 -0.97
CA MET A 263 15.44 5.17 -0.46
C MET A 263 16.62 4.79 -1.36
N GLY A 264 16.63 5.22 -2.63
CA GLY A 264 17.67 4.90 -3.61
C GLY A 264 17.64 3.46 -4.12
N VAL A 265 16.63 2.67 -3.71
CA VAL A 265 16.39 1.28 -4.10
C VAL A 265 14.91 1.08 -4.44
N PRO A 266 14.53 0.10 -5.28
CA PRO A 266 13.13 -0.18 -5.55
C PRO A 266 12.32 -0.39 -4.26
N VAL A 267 11.12 0.19 -4.21
CA VAL A 267 10.19 0.05 -3.08
C VAL A 267 8.86 -0.44 -3.61
N ILE A 268 8.36 -1.55 -3.05
CA ILE A 268 7.00 -2.04 -3.28
C ILE A 268 6.21 -1.83 -2.00
N ALA A 269 5.07 -1.15 -2.09
CA ALA A 269 4.14 -1.02 -0.99
C ALA A 269 3.05 -2.09 -1.10
N VAL A 270 2.71 -2.68 0.04
CA VAL A 270 1.58 -3.59 0.21
C VAL A 270 0.73 -2.99 1.33
N GLY A 271 -0.57 -2.84 1.12
CA GLY A 271 -1.43 -2.29 2.14
C GLY A 271 -2.85 -2.83 2.10
N VAL A 272 -3.47 -2.83 3.27
CA VAL A 272 -4.81 -3.38 3.47
C VAL A 272 -5.69 -2.36 4.19
N PRO A 273 -6.92 -2.10 3.72
CA PRO A 273 -7.80 -1.19 4.41
C PRO A 273 -8.32 -1.79 5.72
N THR A 274 -8.06 -1.13 6.84
CA THR A 274 -8.55 -1.51 8.17
C THR A 274 -9.49 -0.48 8.78
N VAL A 275 -9.54 0.71 8.19
CA VAL A 275 -10.37 1.84 8.64
C VAL A 275 -11.04 2.55 7.47
N VAL A 276 -12.17 3.17 7.78
CA VAL A 276 -12.84 4.15 6.91
C VAL A 276 -13.08 5.44 7.66
N HIS A 277 -13.16 6.57 6.96
CA HIS A 277 -13.56 7.84 7.58
C HIS A 277 -15.05 7.86 7.91
N ALA A 278 -15.41 8.41 9.06
CA ALA A 278 -16.82 8.60 9.42
C ALA A 278 -17.57 9.47 8.38
N LEU A 279 -16.89 10.46 7.80
CA LEU A 279 -17.44 11.31 6.74
C LEU A 279 -17.83 10.51 5.49
N THR A 280 -17.07 9.47 5.18
CA THR A 280 -17.35 8.57 4.07
C THR A 280 -18.65 7.81 4.31
N ILE A 281 -18.83 7.22 5.50
CA ILE A 281 -20.05 6.49 5.86
C ILE A 281 -21.28 7.39 5.79
N VAL A 282 -21.18 8.62 6.32
CA VAL A 282 -22.30 9.56 6.28
C VAL A 282 -22.59 10.02 4.85
N GLY A 283 -21.55 10.26 4.04
CA GLY A 283 -21.71 10.57 2.62
C GLY A 283 -22.48 9.47 1.88
N ASP A 284 -22.07 8.21 2.04
CA ASP A 284 -22.72 7.07 1.41
C ASP A 284 -24.17 6.91 1.88
N ALA A 285 -24.45 7.11 3.17
CA ALA A 285 -25.81 7.05 3.71
C ALA A 285 -26.73 8.13 3.11
N LEU A 286 -26.24 9.36 2.98
CA LEU A 286 -26.98 10.47 2.36
C LEU A 286 -27.25 10.20 0.88
N ASP A 287 -26.28 9.65 0.16
CA ASP A 287 -26.45 9.27 -1.25
C ASP A 287 -27.53 8.19 -1.43
N ILE A 288 -27.58 7.18 -0.55
CA ILE A 288 -28.63 6.14 -0.58
C ILE A 288 -30.02 6.75 -0.34
N VAL A 289 -30.16 7.63 0.66
CA VAL A 289 -31.44 8.28 0.99
C VAL A 289 -31.87 9.24 -0.13
N GLY A 290 -30.94 10.01 -0.69
CA GLY A 290 -31.20 10.93 -1.81
C GLY A 290 -31.66 10.21 -3.07
N ARG A 291 -31.15 8.99 -3.34
CA ARG A 291 -31.59 8.14 -4.45
C ARG A 291 -32.95 7.47 -4.19
N GLY A 292 -33.29 7.22 -2.92
CA GLY A 292 -34.60 6.66 -2.53
C GLY A 292 -35.80 7.60 -2.70
N GLN A 293 -35.56 8.91 -2.93
CA GLN A 293 -36.62 9.92 -3.06
C GLN A 293 -37.02 10.30 -4.51
N GLN A 294 -36.63 9.53 -5.54
CA GLN A 294 -37.16 9.76 -6.89
C GLN A 294 -37.64 8.49 -7.59
N PRO A 295 -38.94 8.20 -7.43
CA PRO A 295 -39.80 7.96 -8.58
C PRO A 295 -40.98 8.94 -8.53
N GLY A 296 -40.88 10.08 -9.24
CA GLY A 296 -42.07 10.81 -9.69
C GLY A 296 -42.29 12.28 -9.31
N ILE A 297 -41.31 13.03 -8.80
CA ILE A 297 -41.48 14.50 -8.65
C ILE A 297 -40.42 15.25 -9.42
N GLN A 298 -40.87 16.01 -10.43
CA GLN A 298 -40.09 16.98 -11.18
C GLN A 298 -39.60 18.09 -10.24
N SER A 299 -38.50 17.87 -9.54
CA SER A 299 -37.79 18.92 -8.81
C SER A 299 -36.86 19.67 -9.77
N HIS A 300 -37.45 20.39 -10.72
CA HIS A 300 -36.74 21.20 -11.72
C HIS A 300 -36.53 22.67 -11.28
N GLN A 301 -36.61 23.00 -9.98
CA GLN A 301 -36.61 24.42 -9.56
C GLN A 301 -35.71 24.81 -8.39
N MET A 302 -34.84 23.93 -7.86
CA MET A 302 -33.91 24.31 -6.78
C MET A 302 -32.49 23.77 -6.97
N ALA A 303 -32.10 23.47 -8.20
CA ALA A 303 -30.70 23.24 -8.55
C ALA A 303 -30.25 24.46 -9.38
N GLY A 304 -29.53 25.39 -8.75
CA GLY A 304 -28.92 26.49 -9.49
C GLY A 304 -28.00 25.94 -10.59
N PRO A 305 -27.73 26.72 -11.66
CA PRO A 305 -26.99 26.26 -12.86
C PRO A 305 -25.58 25.68 -12.59
N MET A 306 -25.07 25.76 -11.36
CA MET A 306 -23.80 25.15 -10.95
C MET A 306 -23.90 23.65 -10.55
N ALA A 307 -25.07 23.16 -10.14
CA ALA A 307 -25.24 21.75 -9.77
C ALA A 307 -25.29 20.83 -11.01
N GLU A 308 -25.79 21.36 -12.14
CA GLU A 308 -25.87 20.65 -13.43
C GLU A 308 -24.50 20.52 -14.11
N LEU A 309 -23.54 21.37 -13.74
CA LEU A 309 -22.17 21.38 -14.25
C LEU A 309 -21.22 20.40 -13.53
N GLY A 310 -21.69 19.67 -12.50
CA GLY A 310 -20.84 18.76 -11.71
C GLY A 310 -19.73 19.46 -10.92
N LEU A 311 -19.75 20.80 -10.87
CA LEU A 311 -18.76 21.65 -10.19
C LEU A 311 -19.29 22.04 -8.80
N GLY A 312 -19.47 21.04 -7.95
CA GLY A 312 -19.86 21.22 -6.55
C GLY A 312 -19.69 19.90 -5.82
N GLN A 313 -18.73 19.84 -4.88
CA GLN A 313 -18.64 18.74 -3.93
C GLN A 313 -19.99 18.61 -3.22
N PRO A 314 -20.52 17.41 -2.95
CA PRO A 314 -21.60 17.26 -1.99
C PRO A 314 -21.05 17.67 -0.62
N SER A 315 -21.17 18.96 -0.31
CA SER A 315 -20.84 19.48 1.02
C SER A 315 -21.81 18.84 1.98
N LEU A 316 -21.28 18.08 2.95
CA LEU A 316 -22.09 17.45 3.99
C LEU A 316 -23.00 18.50 4.65
N PRO A 317 -24.27 18.18 4.94
CA PRO A 317 -25.18 19.12 5.59
C PRO A 317 -24.56 19.71 6.86
N PRO A 318 -24.72 21.02 7.15
CA PRO A 318 -24.13 21.66 8.34
C PRO A 318 -24.46 20.96 9.66
N ALA A 319 -25.63 20.32 9.75
CA ALA A 319 -26.04 19.51 10.90
C ALA A 319 -25.13 18.29 11.13
N VAL A 320 -24.69 17.62 10.06
CA VAL A 320 -23.74 16.50 10.13
C VAL A 320 -22.38 16.98 10.61
N ALA A 321 -21.91 18.12 10.08
CA ALA A 321 -20.64 18.71 10.50
C ALA A 321 -20.65 19.09 11.98
N GLN A 322 -21.77 19.62 12.49
CA GLN A 322 -21.95 19.91 13.91
C GLN A 322 -22.02 18.65 14.78
N MET A 323 -22.71 17.59 14.32
CA MET A 323 -22.83 16.33 15.05
C MET A 323 -21.49 15.63 15.28
N LEU A 324 -20.57 15.74 14.30
CA LEU A 324 -19.26 15.11 14.38
C LEU A 324 -18.23 15.93 15.19
N GLN A 325 -18.59 17.12 15.69
CA GLN A 325 -17.71 17.88 16.57
C GLN A 325 -17.54 17.18 17.93
N PRO A 326 -16.34 17.20 18.54
CA PRO A 326 -15.11 17.90 18.10
C PRO A 326 -14.23 17.12 17.10
N TYR A 327 -14.63 15.93 16.68
CA TYR A 327 -13.82 14.99 15.89
C TYR A 327 -14.03 15.08 14.37
N PHE A 328 -14.51 16.24 13.89
CA PHE A 328 -14.82 16.43 12.49
C PHE A 328 -13.56 16.24 11.62
N GLY A 329 -13.62 15.32 10.66
CA GLY A 329 -12.52 15.01 9.75
C GLY A 329 -11.41 14.15 10.32
N THR A 330 -11.46 13.78 11.60
CA THR A 330 -10.46 12.91 12.25
C THR A 330 -11.05 11.61 12.77
N LEU A 331 -12.38 11.50 12.84
CA LEU A 331 -13.06 10.29 13.27
C LEU A 331 -12.96 9.17 12.23
N ILE A 332 -12.31 8.09 12.62
CA ILE A 332 -12.22 6.83 11.86
C ILE A 332 -13.14 5.78 12.46
N VAL A 333 -13.58 4.84 11.61
CA VAL A 333 -14.45 3.74 11.97
C VAL A 333 -13.80 2.43 11.52
N THR A 334 -13.88 1.41 12.37
CA THR A 334 -13.32 0.08 12.15
C THR A 334 -14.26 -0.98 12.75
N PRO A 335 -14.25 -2.24 12.29
CA PRO A 335 -15.06 -3.29 12.88
C PRO A 335 -14.74 -3.54 14.36
N LYS A 336 -15.71 -4.11 15.10
CA LYS A 336 -15.54 -4.41 16.52
C LYS A 336 -14.39 -5.40 16.79
N GLU A 337 -14.25 -6.40 15.94
CA GLU A 337 -13.24 -7.47 16.03
C GLU A 337 -12.04 -7.18 15.12
N VAL A 338 -11.62 -5.91 15.09
CA VAL A 338 -10.48 -5.45 14.28
C VAL A 338 -9.17 -6.13 14.69
N ASP A 339 -9.01 -6.50 15.95
CA ASP A 339 -7.87 -7.26 16.46
C ASP A 339 -7.73 -8.62 15.77
N VAL A 340 -8.84 -9.35 15.66
CA VAL A 340 -8.89 -10.62 14.91
C VAL A 340 -8.60 -10.36 13.45
N LEU A 341 -9.28 -9.37 12.84
CA LEU A 341 -9.09 -9.05 11.44
C LEU A 341 -7.62 -8.74 11.10
N VAL A 342 -6.98 -7.89 11.90
CA VAL A 342 -5.59 -7.48 11.71
C VAL A 342 -4.63 -8.66 11.83
N LYS A 343 -4.89 -9.61 12.74
CA LYS A 343 -4.11 -10.84 12.87
C LYS A 343 -4.26 -11.75 11.65
N GLU A 344 -5.48 -11.95 11.17
CA GLU A 344 -5.72 -12.81 10.00
C GLU A 344 -5.11 -12.20 8.73
N LEU A 345 -5.22 -10.87 8.58
CA LEU A 345 -4.55 -10.15 7.51
C LEU A 345 -3.02 -10.24 7.62
N SER A 346 -2.45 -10.20 8.83
CA SER A 346 -1.00 -10.33 8.97
C SER A 346 -0.52 -11.69 8.48
N HIS A 347 -1.23 -12.77 8.81
CA HIS A 347 -0.91 -14.11 8.34
C HIS A 347 -0.95 -14.20 6.81
N VAL A 348 -2.00 -13.66 6.17
CA VAL A 348 -2.17 -13.70 4.71
C VAL A 348 -1.07 -12.88 4.01
N LEU A 349 -0.78 -11.69 4.51
CA LEU A 349 0.24 -10.81 3.94
C LEU A 349 1.65 -11.40 4.14
N ALA A 350 1.96 -11.91 5.33
CA ALA A 350 3.23 -12.56 5.62
C ALA A 350 3.40 -13.85 4.80
N GLY A 351 2.35 -14.66 4.69
CA GLY A 351 2.29 -15.83 3.82
C GLY A 351 2.64 -15.47 2.38
N GLY A 352 1.92 -14.52 1.77
CA GLY A 352 2.20 -14.08 0.39
C GLY A 352 3.60 -13.51 0.19
N ILE A 353 4.13 -12.75 1.16
CA ILE A 353 5.53 -12.27 1.12
C ILE A 353 6.51 -13.44 1.22
N ASN A 354 6.27 -14.41 2.11
CA ASN A 354 7.11 -15.58 2.29
C ASN A 354 7.13 -16.45 1.03
N TYR A 355 5.96 -16.74 0.44
CA TYR A 355 5.83 -17.45 -0.84
C TYR A 355 6.60 -16.75 -1.96
N ALA A 356 6.50 -15.41 -2.06
CA ALA A 356 7.21 -14.65 -3.07
C ALA A 356 8.74 -14.67 -2.88
N LEU A 357 9.23 -14.65 -1.63
CA LEU A 357 10.65 -14.52 -1.36
C LEU A 357 11.37 -15.86 -1.22
N HIS A 358 10.67 -16.94 -0.86
CA HIS A 358 11.24 -18.25 -0.53
C HIS A 358 10.62 -19.37 -1.40
N PRO A 359 10.97 -19.46 -2.71
CA PRO A 359 10.31 -20.34 -3.67
C PRO A 359 10.56 -21.85 -3.46
N ALA A 360 11.29 -22.22 -2.41
CA ALA A 360 11.72 -23.59 -2.14
C ALA A 360 11.32 -24.07 -0.74
N ILE A 361 10.61 -23.24 0.03
CA ILE A 361 9.95 -23.68 1.25
C ILE A 361 8.55 -24.14 0.86
N ASP A 362 8.14 -25.30 1.34
CA ASP A 362 6.82 -25.85 1.09
C ASP A 362 5.74 -25.04 1.81
N GLU A 363 4.51 -25.10 1.29
CA GLU A 363 3.39 -24.28 1.77
C GLU A 363 3.01 -24.62 3.21
N ASP A 364 3.00 -25.91 3.53
CA ASP A 364 2.77 -26.43 4.87
C ASP A 364 3.83 -25.96 5.88
N GLU A 365 5.09 -25.84 5.43
CA GLU A 365 6.18 -25.37 6.29
C GLU A 365 6.04 -23.88 6.61
N ILE A 366 5.64 -23.05 5.64
CA ILE A 366 5.42 -21.61 5.85
C ILE A 366 4.31 -21.39 6.89
N TYR A 367 3.18 -22.09 6.78
CA TYR A 367 2.10 -21.96 7.76
C TYR A 367 2.46 -22.48 9.16
N LEU A 368 3.34 -23.49 9.25
CA LEU A 368 3.85 -23.93 10.55
C LEU A 368 4.66 -22.83 11.26
N TYR A 369 5.35 -21.96 10.51
CA TYR A 369 6.08 -20.82 11.08
C TYR A 369 5.16 -19.64 11.46
N LEU A 370 3.95 -19.57 10.90
CA LEU A 370 2.98 -18.50 11.16
C LEU A 370 2.00 -18.81 12.32
N GLN A 371 2.00 -20.03 12.84
CA GLN A 371 1.18 -20.46 14.00
C GLN A 371 1.88 -20.18 15.33
#